data_AF-A0A6I1MQX6-F1
#
_entry.id   AF-A0A6I1MQX6-F1
#
_cell.length_a   1.000
_cell.length_b   1.000
_cell.length_c   1.000
_cell.angle_alpha   90.00
_cell.angle_beta   90.00
_cell.angle_gamma   90.00
#
_symmetry.space_group_name_H-M   'P 1'
#
loop_
_entity.id
_entity.type
_entity.pdbx_description
1 polymer ?
#
loop_
_entity_poly.entity_id
_entity_poly.type
_entity_poly.pdbx_seq_one_letter_code
_entity_poly.pdbx_strand_id
1 'polypeptide(L)'
;MAWATAAEGQEYPQQAEMLAGLKREVVRAFTVPKVQQLDPALRTAAEKIAADQVKRIESQLPGWLLEEKLALNDTTSQKARLAYTAVAARVLNELAYWHIEPGDAAYERATIELIKTSPAACKIGELPYTADFARRIARIQAMPPAQRAAALEAEARLLERWGKPHAEPLPWPETPARQQIVDAVARIPDGKRPLTPLPPVLAWLLLSEGRPYDDLPPEVNCHAQRWWLVESLAQGVAPATAINAFRYGTLVTATVRFGRAFDPPAGEAPEERADGRPAFPGLASRYGVSGVTKVRRTFDASGKPVRATVSAREITVPGIRGMRPIAFEDTFDKGTLKGGLNPAMGAVTGVPLPPEVKLVWGKTYEPEGTPAKAAGEASQ
;
A
#
# COMPACT_ATOMS: atom_id res chain seq x y z
N MET A 1 23.90 24.79 -17.24
CA MET A 1 22.86 24.85 -16.19
C MET A 1 23.57 24.95 -14.86
N ALA A 2 23.69 26.17 -14.35
CA ALA A 2 24.45 26.49 -13.15
C ALA A 2 23.71 26.01 -11.91
N TRP A 3 24.37 25.18 -11.11
CA TRP A 3 23.92 24.78 -9.79
C TRP A 3 24.01 26.02 -8.90
N ALA A 4 22.89 26.45 -8.33
CA ALA A 4 22.88 27.52 -7.35
C ALA A 4 23.73 27.07 -6.15
N THR A 5 24.81 27.81 -5.94
CA THR A 5 25.74 27.70 -4.82
C THR A 5 25.01 27.89 -3.49
N ALA A 6 25.19 26.89 -2.63
CA ALA A 6 25.25 26.96 -1.17
C ALA A 6 24.55 28.15 -0.48
N ALA A 7 23.33 27.90 0.01
CA ALA A 7 22.85 28.53 1.23
C ALA A 7 23.42 27.74 2.43
N GLU A 8 24.70 27.94 2.71
CA GLU A 8 25.28 27.63 4.03
C GLU A 8 24.69 28.61 5.05
N GLY A 9 24.25 28.13 6.22
CA GLY A 9 24.19 28.99 7.40
C GLY A 9 22.92 29.04 8.25
N GLN A 10 21.93 28.16 8.05
CA GLN A 10 20.98 27.86 9.14
C GLN A 10 20.75 26.35 9.24
N GLU A 11 21.68 25.67 9.91
CA GLU A 11 21.37 24.36 10.49
C GLU A 11 20.26 24.55 11.52
N TYR A 12 19.03 24.23 11.13
CA TYR A 12 17.94 24.10 12.08
C TYR A 12 18.30 23.02 13.10
N PRO A 13 18.19 23.26 14.42
CA PRO A 13 18.49 22.24 15.43
C PRO A 13 17.65 20.95 15.27
N GLN A 14 16.53 21.02 14.55
CA GLN A 14 15.64 19.88 14.26
C GLN A 14 16.04 19.07 13.01
N GLN A 15 16.95 19.56 12.16
CA GLN A 15 17.31 18.85 10.92
C GLN A 15 18.06 17.55 11.19
N ALA A 16 19.03 17.59 12.11
CA ALA A 16 19.76 16.39 12.51
C ALA A 16 18.81 15.34 13.11
N GLU A 17 17.82 15.76 13.90
CA GLU A 17 16.81 14.88 14.48
C GLU A 17 15.90 14.25 13.41
N MET A 18 15.39 15.05 12.47
CA MET A 18 14.58 14.57 11.35
C MET A 18 15.34 13.55 10.51
N LEU A 19 16.60 13.85 10.17
CA LEU A 19 17.45 12.91 9.43
C LEU A 19 17.70 11.64 10.23
N ALA A 20 17.97 11.73 11.54
CA ALA A 20 18.13 10.56 12.39
C ALA A 20 16.84 9.71 12.44
N GLY A 21 15.66 10.33 12.45
CA GLY A 21 14.37 9.65 12.35
C GLY A 21 14.22 8.86 11.05
N LEU A 22 14.43 9.52 9.91
CA LEU A 22 14.34 8.91 8.58
C LEU A 22 15.35 7.77 8.42
N LYS A 23 16.59 7.95 8.89
CA LYS A 23 17.63 6.92 8.89
C LYS A 23 17.19 5.68 9.68
N ARG A 24 16.60 5.86 10.87
CA ARG A 24 16.06 4.73 11.65
C ARG A 24 14.95 3.99 10.90
N GLU A 25 14.07 4.70 10.20
CA GLU A 25 13.01 4.07 9.39
C GLU A 25 13.60 3.25 8.24
N VAL A 26 14.58 3.81 7.52
CA VAL A 26 15.30 3.12 6.45
C VAL A 26 16.03 1.89 6.96
N VAL A 27 16.78 1.99 8.06
CA VAL A 27 17.48 0.85 8.66
C VAL A 27 16.49 -0.25 9.04
N ARG A 28 15.34 0.09 9.63
CA ARG A 28 14.30 -0.89 9.97
C ARG A 28 13.77 -1.62 8.72
N ALA A 29 13.52 -0.89 7.63
CA ALA A 29 13.05 -1.46 6.35
C ALA A 29 14.01 -2.50 5.75
N PHE A 30 15.32 -2.27 5.91
CA PHE A 30 16.37 -3.10 5.32
C PHE A 30 17.04 -4.08 6.29
N THR A 31 16.66 -4.09 7.56
CA THR A 31 17.22 -5.02 8.55
C THR A 31 16.77 -6.45 8.23
N VAL A 32 17.71 -7.41 8.32
CA VAL A 32 17.45 -8.86 8.28
C VAL A 32 17.50 -9.40 9.72
N PRO A 33 16.35 -9.64 10.39
CA PRO A 33 16.34 -10.06 11.78
C PRO A 33 17.04 -11.39 12.01
N LYS A 34 17.66 -11.57 13.18
CA LYS A 34 18.31 -12.84 13.57
C LYS A 34 17.30 -13.99 13.71
N VAL A 35 16.06 -13.68 14.08
CA VAL A 35 14.96 -14.66 14.21
C VAL A 35 14.60 -15.30 12.86
N GLN A 36 14.95 -14.66 11.74
CA GLN A 36 14.75 -15.22 10.42
C GLN A 36 15.82 -16.28 10.14
N GLN A 37 15.43 -17.54 10.08
CA GLN A 37 16.35 -18.62 9.71
C GLN A 37 16.66 -18.53 8.20
N LEU A 38 17.92 -18.23 7.87
CA LEU A 38 18.42 -18.12 6.50
C LEU A 38 19.68 -18.96 6.37
N ASP A 39 19.88 -19.51 5.16
CA ASP A 39 21.16 -20.14 4.83
C ASP A 39 22.31 -19.13 5.02
N PRO A 40 23.46 -19.52 5.60
CA PRO A 40 24.53 -18.57 5.92
C PRO A 40 25.01 -17.74 4.73
N ALA A 41 25.18 -18.38 3.56
CA ALA A 41 25.58 -17.68 2.34
C ALA A 41 24.51 -16.67 1.86
N LEU A 42 23.23 -17.04 1.96
CA LEU A 42 22.12 -16.14 1.61
C LEU A 42 22.06 -14.95 2.56
N ARG A 43 22.22 -15.19 3.87
CA ARG A 43 22.27 -14.15 4.89
C ARG A 43 23.38 -13.14 4.61
N THR A 44 24.62 -13.60 4.42
CA THR A 44 25.76 -12.72 4.16
C THR A 44 25.55 -11.86 2.91
N ALA A 45 25.05 -12.45 1.81
CA ALA A 45 24.77 -11.72 0.59
C ALA A 45 23.63 -10.70 0.77
N ALA A 46 22.55 -11.09 1.45
CA ALA A 46 21.42 -10.21 1.74
C ALA A 46 21.82 -9.04 2.65
N GLU A 47 22.57 -9.29 3.71
CA GLU A 47 23.06 -8.25 4.64
C GLU A 47 23.99 -7.26 3.92
N LYS A 48 24.80 -7.72 2.97
CA LYS A 48 25.61 -6.84 2.11
C LYS A 48 24.72 -5.93 1.24
N ILE A 49 23.73 -6.50 0.54
CA ILE A 49 22.80 -5.73 -0.30
C ILE A 49 22.04 -4.70 0.56
N ALA A 50 21.56 -5.11 1.73
CA ALA A 50 20.88 -4.23 2.67
C ALA A 50 21.78 -3.07 3.13
N ALA A 51 23.02 -3.35 3.54
CA ALA A 51 23.95 -2.32 3.99
C ALA A 51 24.32 -1.32 2.88
N ASP A 52 24.59 -1.83 1.67
CA ASP A 52 24.89 -0.99 0.50
C ASP A 52 23.68 -0.11 0.14
N GLN A 53 22.47 -0.65 0.21
CA GLN A 53 21.24 0.09 -0.05
C GLN A 53 20.93 1.12 1.04
N VAL A 54 21.07 0.78 2.33
CA VAL A 54 20.92 1.74 3.43
C VAL A 54 21.85 2.93 3.20
N LYS A 55 23.15 2.68 2.95
CA LYS A 55 24.12 3.76 2.69
C LYS A 55 23.72 4.65 1.50
N ARG A 56 23.19 4.05 0.42
CA ARG A 56 22.69 4.79 -0.74
C ARG A 56 21.50 5.68 -0.37
N ILE A 57 20.53 5.15 0.36
CA ILE A 57 19.34 5.92 0.75
C ILE A 57 19.74 7.04 1.71
N GLU A 58 20.56 6.74 2.71
CA GLU A 58 21.00 7.73 3.71
C GLU A 58 21.73 8.93 3.10
N SER A 59 22.44 8.76 1.98
CA SER A 59 23.09 9.87 1.27
C SER A 59 22.11 10.73 0.48
N GLN A 60 20.93 10.21 0.12
CA GLN A 60 19.88 10.93 -0.61
C GLN A 60 18.95 11.71 0.33
N LEU A 61 18.73 11.21 1.57
CA LEU A 61 17.78 11.82 2.52
C LEU A 61 17.99 13.32 2.77
N PRO A 62 19.23 13.86 2.93
CA PRO A 62 19.42 15.30 3.11
C PRO A 62 18.96 16.12 1.91
N GLY A 63 19.19 15.63 0.69
CA GLY A 63 18.74 16.27 -0.54
C GLY A 63 17.22 16.30 -0.63
N TRP A 64 16.55 15.16 -0.39
CA TRP A 64 15.10 15.09 -0.38
C TRP A 64 14.47 15.99 0.69
N LEU A 65 15.07 16.07 1.88
CA LEU A 65 14.58 16.96 2.93
C LEU A 65 14.72 18.43 2.56
N LEU A 66 15.82 18.80 1.89
CA LEU A 66 16.01 20.16 1.39
C LEU A 66 14.98 20.50 0.29
N GLU A 67 14.72 19.58 -0.64
CA GLU A 67 13.68 19.74 -1.68
C GLU A 67 12.31 20.04 -1.07
N GLU A 68 11.91 19.32 -0.02
CA GLU A 68 10.61 19.55 0.64
C GLU A 68 10.57 20.85 1.45
N LYS A 69 11.66 21.22 2.13
CA LYS A 69 11.75 22.50 2.83
C LYS A 69 11.59 23.69 1.89
N LEU A 70 12.27 23.64 0.74
CA LEU A 70 12.18 24.69 -0.28
C LEU A 70 10.76 24.79 -0.84
N ALA A 71 10.10 23.65 -1.12
CA ALA A 71 8.73 23.65 -1.62
C ALA A 71 7.69 24.21 -0.62
N LEU A 72 7.96 24.07 0.69
CA LEU A 72 7.07 24.56 1.75
C LEU A 72 7.32 26.03 2.13
N ASN A 73 8.31 26.70 1.54
CA ASN A 73 8.78 28.05 1.93
C ASN A 73 8.97 28.11 3.47
N ASP A 74 9.80 27.22 3.99
CA ASP A 74 9.87 26.90 5.42
C ASP A 74 10.75 27.87 6.25
N THR A 75 10.16 28.47 7.28
CA THR A 75 10.84 29.20 8.37
C THR A 75 10.36 28.78 9.78
N THR A 76 9.55 27.73 9.93
CA THR A 76 8.84 27.42 11.20
C THR A 76 8.82 25.92 11.56
N SER A 77 8.75 25.58 12.84
CA SER A 77 8.76 24.17 13.33
C SER A 77 7.59 23.31 12.82
N GLN A 78 6.41 23.89 12.58
CA GLN A 78 5.24 23.15 12.05
C GLN A 78 5.48 22.66 10.62
N LYS A 79 6.11 23.50 9.79
CA LYS A 79 6.47 23.15 8.40
C LYS A 79 7.63 22.16 8.33
N ALA A 80 8.56 22.19 9.28
CA ALA A 80 9.61 21.17 9.40
C ALA A 80 9.02 19.74 9.56
N ARG A 81 7.97 19.58 10.38
CA ARG A 81 7.26 18.29 10.53
C ARG A 81 6.60 17.83 9.23
N LEU A 82 6.09 18.76 8.41
CA LEU A 82 5.54 18.45 7.10
C LEU A 82 6.62 17.97 6.14
N ALA A 83 7.78 18.62 6.13
CA ALA A 83 8.93 18.19 5.32
C ALA A 83 9.39 16.77 5.70
N TYR A 84 9.53 16.47 6.99
CA TYR A 84 9.80 15.10 7.47
C TYR A 84 8.78 14.10 6.94
N THR A 85 7.50 14.44 7.07
CA THR A 85 6.40 13.52 6.71
C THR A 85 6.32 13.28 5.21
N ALA A 86 6.61 14.30 4.40
CA ALA A 86 6.73 14.21 2.95
C ALA A 86 7.89 13.29 2.52
N VAL A 87 9.07 13.43 3.14
CA VAL A 87 10.21 12.53 2.85
C VAL A 87 9.91 11.10 3.31
N ALA A 88 9.26 10.91 4.46
CA ALA A 88 8.81 9.59 4.91
C ALA A 88 7.81 8.98 3.92
N ALA A 89 6.88 9.77 3.37
CA ALA A 89 5.96 9.33 2.32
C ALA A 89 6.70 8.85 1.06
N ARG A 90 7.73 9.61 0.64
CA ARG A 90 8.58 9.23 -0.49
C ARG A 90 9.28 7.89 -0.25
N VAL A 91 9.86 7.66 0.94
CA VAL A 91 10.49 6.39 1.31
C VAL A 91 9.49 5.23 1.26
N LEU A 92 8.27 5.41 1.79
CA LEU A 92 7.23 4.39 1.73
C LEU A 92 6.81 4.08 0.29
N ASN A 93 6.76 5.10 -0.57
CA ASN A 93 6.39 4.91 -1.97
C ASN A 93 7.47 4.18 -2.77
N GLU A 94 8.74 4.45 -2.50
CA GLU A 94 9.87 3.73 -3.09
C GLU A 94 9.86 2.25 -2.68
N LEU A 95 9.55 1.95 -1.42
CA LEU A 95 9.34 0.56 -0.96
C LEU A 95 8.17 -0.10 -1.69
N ALA A 96 7.06 0.63 -1.92
CA ALA A 96 5.91 0.12 -2.65
C ALA A 96 6.24 -0.13 -4.13
N TYR A 97 6.98 0.77 -4.79
CA TYR A 97 7.50 0.57 -6.14
C TYR A 97 8.39 -0.67 -6.21
N TRP A 98 9.38 -0.78 -5.33
CA TRP A 98 10.23 -1.96 -5.24
C TRP A 98 9.43 -3.26 -5.05
N HIS A 99 8.30 -3.18 -4.33
CA HIS A 99 7.45 -4.34 -4.15
C HIS A 99 6.69 -4.75 -5.43
N ILE A 100 6.12 -3.80 -6.16
CA ILE A 100 5.26 -4.12 -7.30
C ILE A 100 6.01 -4.23 -8.63
N GLU A 101 7.22 -3.69 -8.72
CA GLU A 101 7.97 -3.72 -9.96
C GLU A 101 8.36 -5.15 -10.38
N PRO A 102 8.24 -5.46 -11.69
CA PRO A 102 8.73 -6.72 -12.22
C PRO A 102 10.25 -6.73 -12.30
N GLY A 103 10.83 -7.89 -12.00
CA GLY A 103 12.20 -8.23 -12.37
C GLY A 103 12.30 -8.65 -13.84
N ASP A 104 13.41 -9.30 -14.18
CA ASP A 104 13.57 -9.91 -15.50
C ASP A 104 12.68 -11.15 -15.68
N ALA A 105 12.52 -11.61 -16.93
CA ALA A 105 11.65 -12.74 -17.25
C ALA A 105 12.04 -14.06 -16.55
N ALA A 106 13.30 -14.24 -16.16
CA ALA A 106 13.72 -15.42 -15.41
C ALA A 106 13.27 -15.31 -13.95
N TYR A 107 13.48 -14.15 -13.34
CA TYR A 107 13.03 -13.84 -11.98
C TYR A 107 11.51 -13.93 -11.84
N GLU A 108 10.74 -13.39 -12.80
CA GLU A 108 9.28 -13.45 -12.77
C GLU A 108 8.76 -14.89 -12.84
N ARG A 109 9.33 -15.71 -13.74
CA ARG A 109 8.96 -17.12 -13.87
C ARG A 109 9.29 -17.91 -12.61
N ALA A 110 10.48 -17.71 -12.04
CA ALA A 110 10.88 -18.36 -10.79
C ALA A 110 9.98 -17.95 -9.61
N THR A 111 9.61 -16.67 -9.54
CA THR A 111 8.72 -16.14 -8.50
C THR A 111 7.31 -16.73 -8.60
N ILE A 112 6.73 -16.80 -9.80
CA ILE A 112 5.43 -17.42 -10.02
C ILE A 112 5.47 -18.90 -9.65
N GLU A 113 6.49 -19.62 -10.10
CA GLU A 113 6.61 -21.06 -9.81
C GLU A 113 6.80 -21.33 -8.32
N LEU A 114 7.61 -20.52 -7.63
CA LEU A 114 7.74 -20.56 -6.18
C LEU A 114 6.38 -20.37 -5.49
N ILE A 115 5.64 -19.31 -5.85
CA ILE A 115 4.35 -19.00 -5.21
C ILE A 115 3.37 -20.15 -5.44
N LYS A 116 3.33 -20.72 -6.66
CA LYS A 116 2.47 -21.87 -6.96
C LYS A 116 2.81 -23.09 -6.11
N THR A 117 4.09 -23.43 -5.99
CA THR A 117 4.51 -24.74 -5.47
C THR A 117 4.84 -24.74 -3.97
N SER A 118 5.18 -23.60 -3.38
CA SER A 118 5.72 -23.54 -2.02
C SER A 118 4.88 -22.66 -1.10
N PRO A 119 4.21 -23.24 -0.09
CA PRO A 119 3.61 -22.45 1.00
C PRO A 119 4.64 -21.59 1.74
N ALA A 120 5.92 -21.99 1.74
CA ALA A 120 6.99 -21.23 2.39
C ALA A 120 7.22 -19.85 1.76
N ALA A 121 6.71 -19.59 0.55
CA ALA A 121 6.70 -18.25 -0.05
C ALA A 121 5.92 -17.21 0.80
N CYS A 122 5.03 -17.68 1.68
CA CYS A 122 4.26 -16.87 2.62
C CYS A 122 4.74 -16.98 4.07
N LYS A 123 5.78 -17.77 4.34
CA LYS A 123 6.33 -17.94 5.70
C LYS A 123 7.15 -16.71 6.08
N ILE A 124 6.44 -15.66 6.46
CA ILE A 124 7.02 -14.39 6.93
C ILE A 124 7.19 -14.38 8.45
N GLY A 125 6.65 -15.36 9.18
CA GLY A 125 6.82 -15.51 10.62
C GLY A 125 6.43 -14.26 11.40
N GLU A 126 7.15 -13.99 12.50
CA GLU A 126 6.94 -12.80 13.35
C GLU A 126 7.58 -11.51 12.78
N LEU A 127 7.90 -11.47 11.48
CA LEU A 127 8.53 -10.30 10.89
C LEU A 127 7.58 -9.08 10.95
N PRO A 128 8.01 -7.94 11.51
CA PRO A 128 7.17 -6.76 11.59
C PRO A 128 6.83 -6.24 10.19
N TYR A 129 5.75 -5.45 10.06
CA TYR A 129 5.38 -4.80 8.80
C TYR A 129 6.45 -3.83 8.28
N THR A 130 7.38 -3.42 9.15
CA THR A 130 8.49 -2.55 8.80
C THR A 130 9.72 -3.30 8.30
N ALA A 131 9.70 -4.63 8.18
CA ALA A 131 10.84 -5.43 7.71
C ALA A 131 10.66 -5.86 6.24
N ASP A 132 10.50 -4.89 5.34
CA ASP A 132 10.24 -5.10 3.91
C ASP A 132 11.30 -5.98 3.25
N PHE A 133 12.57 -5.71 3.53
CA PHE A 133 13.67 -6.47 2.94
C PHE A 133 13.71 -7.91 3.46
N ALA A 134 13.53 -8.12 4.76
CA ALA A 134 13.46 -9.45 5.35
C ALA A 134 12.38 -10.32 4.70
N ARG A 135 11.20 -9.75 4.41
CA ARG A 135 10.09 -10.46 3.74
C ARG A 135 10.46 -10.91 2.32
N ARG A 136 11.22 -10.09 1.59
CA ARG A 136 11.77 -10.45 0.25
C ARG A 136 12.78 -11.57 0.34
N ILE A 137 13.70 -11.49 1.29
CA ILE A 137 14.70 -12.54 1.51
C ILE A 137 14.08 -13.85 1.98
N ALA A 138 13.00 -13.82 2.78
CA ALA A 138 12.26 -15.03 3.16
C ALA A 138 11.70 -15.77 1.94
N ARG A 139 11.19 -15.02 0.96
CA ARG A 139 10.72 -15.59 -0.30
C ARG A 139 11.86 -16.20 -1.11
N ILE A 140 13.02 -15.55 -1.18
CA ILE A 140 14.21 -16.10 -1.86
C ILE A 140 14.72 -17.36 -1.13
N GLN A 141 14.72 -17.40 0.19
CA GLN A 141 15.06 -18.59 0.98
C GLN A 141 14.16 -19.79 0.60
N ALA A 142 12.89 -19.54 0.30
CA ALA A 142 11.94 -20.56 -0.13
C ALA A 142 12.17 -21.05 -1.58
N MET A 143 12.95 -20.33 -2.40
CA MET A 143 13.33 -20.78 -3.75
C MET A 143 14.29 -21.98 -3.70
N PRO A 144 14.32 -22.81 -4.75
CA PRO A 144 15.34 -23.83 -4.92
C PRO A 144 16.75 -23.24 -4.78
N PRO A 145 17.70 -23.92 -4.11
CA PRO A 145 19.04 -23.38 -3.85
C PRO A 145 19.75 -22.81 -5.08
N ALA A 146 19.61 -23.47 -6.24
CA ALA A 146 20.20 -23.06 -7.51
C ALA A 146 19.68 -21.72 -8.06
N GLN A 147 18.51 -21.25 -7.61
CA GLN A 147 17.89 -20.00 -8.09
C GLN A 147 18.16 -18.80 -7.19
N ARG A 148 18.61 -19.02 -5.95
CA ARG A 148 18.67 -17.97 -4.91
C ARG A 148 19.65 -16.86 -5.25
N ALA A 149 20.81 -17.20 -5.79
CA ALA A 149 21.83 -16.21 -6.18
C ALA A 149 21.31 -15.28 -7.28
N ALA A 150 20.76 -15.84 -8.36
CA ALA A 150 20.17 -15.07 -9.45
C ALA A 150 18.98 -14.21 -8.97
N ALA A 151 18.17 -14.73 -8.04
CA ALA A 151 17.07 -13.98 -7.44
C ALA A 151 17.55 -12.79 -6.58
N LEU A 152 18.61 -12.96 -5.80
CA LEU A 152 19.23 -11.86 -5.05
C LEU A 152 19.79 -10.78 -5.98
N GLU A 153 20.46 -11.17 -7.07
CA GLU A 153 20.97 -10.22 -8.06
C GLU A 153 19.84 -9.43 -8.72
N ALA A 154 18.71 -10.09 -9.01
CA ALA A 154 17.52 -9.40 -9.51
C ALA A 154 16.99 -8.39 -8.49
N GLU A 155 16.90 -8.73 -7.21
CA GLU A 155 16.52 -7.78 -6.15
C GLU A 155 17.50 -6.60 -6.05
N ALA A 156 18.81 -6.85 -6.14
CA ALA A 156 19.80 -5.79 -6.15
C ALA A 156 19.61 -4.83 -7.35
N ARG A 157 19.34 -5.36 -8.55
CA ARG A 157 19.03 -4.56 -9.75
C ARG A 157 17.75 -3.75 -9.59
N LEU A 158 16.71 -4.31 -8.96
CA LEU A 158 15.49 -3.57 -8.67
C LEU A 158 15.78 -2.38 -7.74
N LEU A 159 16.58 -2.60 -6.69
CA LEU A 159 16.98 -1.56 -5.74
C LEU A 159 17.85 -0.44 -6.35
N GLU A 160 18.52 -0.69 -7.47
CA GLU A 160 19.23 0.36 -8.23
C GLU A 160 18.30 1.41 -8.84
N ARG A 161 16.99 1.14 -8.94
CA ARG A 161 15.99 2.12 -9.39
C ARG A 161 15.56 3.08 -8.30
N TRP A 162 15.93 2.83 -7.04
CA TRP A 162 15.56 3.68 -5.91
C TRP A 162 15.92 5.16 -6.16
N GLY A 163 14.93 6.03 -6.01
CA GLY A 163 15.08 7.47 -6.17
C GLY A 163 15.22 7.94 -7.61
N LYS A 164 15.01 7.06 -8.60
CA LYS A 164 15.01 7.38 -10.04
C LYS A 164 13.56 7.36 -10.56
N PRO A 165 13.29 7.98 -11.73
CA PRO A 165 11.99 7.83 -12.36
C PRO A 165 11.65 6.35 -12.59
N HIS A 166 10.45 5.97 -12.18
CA HIS A 166 9.91 4.62 -12.39
C HIS A 166 9.07 4.59 -13.67
N ALA A 167 9.03 3.43 -14.32
CA ALA A 167 8.03 3.18 -15.36
C ALA A 167 6.62 3.23 -14.74
N GLU A 168 5.61 3.61 -15.53
CA GLU A 168 4.22 3.58 -15.05
C GLU A 168 3.87 2.15 -14.61
N PRO A 169 3.55 1.94 -13.33
CA PRO A 169 3.26 0.61 -12.84
C PRO A 169 1.96 0.09 -13.43
N LEU A 170 1.83 -1.24 -13.51
CA LEU A 170 0.54 -1.83 -13.85
C LEU A 170 -0.54 -1.32 -12.88
N PRO A 171 -1.76 -1.05 -13.38
CA PRO A 171 -2.84 -0.52 -12.55
C PRO A 171 -3.17 -1.51 -11.43
N TRP A 172 -3.69 -0.97 -10.32
CA TRP A 172 -4.33 -1.78 -9.30
C TRP A 172 -5.46 -2.58 -9.98
N PRO A 173 -5.58 -3.91 -9.74
CA PRO A 173 -6.68 -4.68 -10.33
C PRO A 173 -8.05 -4.06 -10.01
N GLU A 174 -8.89 -3.85 -11.04
CA GLU A 174 -10.22 -3.22 -10.91
C GLU A 174 -11.08 -3.93 -9.86
N THR A 175 -11.02 -5.26 -9.83
CA THR A 175 -11.51 -6.04 -8.70
C THR A 175 -10.28 -6.52 -7.91
N PRO A 176 -10.05 -6.06 -6.68
CA PRO A 176 -8.95 -6.57 -5.86
C PRO A 176 -9.07 -8.08 -5.67
N ALA A 177 -7.95 -8.80 -5.68
CA ALA A 177 -7.92 -10.25 -5.44
C ALA A 177 -8.71 -10.65 -4.18
N ARG A 178 -8.63 -9.83 -3.13
CA ARG A 178 -9.48 -9.94 -1.92
C ARG A 178 -10.96 -10.15 -2.26
N GLN A 179 -11.55 -9.28 -3.08
CA GLN A 179 -12.98 -9.36 -3.40
C GLN A 179 -13.28 -10.60 -4.24
N GLN A 180 -12.38 -10.94 -5.16
CA GLN A 180 -12.52 -12.15 -5.98
C GLN A 180 -12.48 -13.42 -5.12
N ILE A 181 -11.61 -13.45 -4.10
CA ILE A 181 -11.55 -14.54 -3.11
C ILE A 181 -12.87 -14.65 -2.35
N VAL A 182 -13.38 -13.54 -1.79
CA VAL A 182 -14.67 -13.53 -1.07
C VAL A 182 -15.80 -14.05 -1.96
N ASP A 183 -15.85 -13.60 -3.22
CA ASP A 183 -16.88 -14.04 -4.17
C ASP A 183 -16.77 -15.50 -4.57
N ALA A 184 -15.54 -16.01 -4.71
CA ALA A 184 -15.30 -17.40 -5.04
C ALA A 184 -15.71 -18.29 -3.86
N VAL A 185 -15.38 -17.90 -2.63
CA VAL A 185 -15.75 -18.60 -1.40
C VAL A 185 -17.28 -18.60 -1.20
N ALA A 186 -17.94 -17.45 -1.37
CA ALA A 186 -19.39 -17.31 -1.19
C ALA A 186 -20.22 -18.18 -2.15
N ARG A 187 -19.65 -18.58 -3.29
CA ARG A 187 -20.32 -19.40 -4.32
C ARG A 187 -20.14 -20.91 -4.13
N ILE A 188 -19.33 -21.34 -3.15
CA ILE A 188 -19.09 -22.77 -2.86
C ILE A 188 -20.37 -23.50 -2.41
N PRO A 189 -21.22 -22.94 -1.53
CA PRO A 189 -22.48 -23.57 -1.14
C PRO A 189 -23.44 -23.79 -2.32
N ASP A 190 -23.37 -22.96 -3.36
CA ASP A 190 -24.19 -23.07 -4.58
C ASP A 190 -23.66 -24.12 -5.58
N GLY A 191 -22.68 -24.94 -5.19
CA GLY A 191 -22.05 -25.94 -6.05
C GLY A 191 -21.05 -25.37 -7.06
N LYS A 192 -20.85 -24.05 -7.12
CA LYS A 192 -19.91 -23.37 -8.01
C LYS A 192 -18.52 -23.32 -7.39
N ARG A 193 -17.85 -24.47 -7.37
CA ARG A 193 -16.53 -24.63 -6.74
C ARG A 193 -15.41 -23.99 -7.58
N PRO A 194 -14.37 -23.42 -6.94
CA PRO A 194 -13.14 -23.01 -7.62
C PRO A 194 -12.45 -24.19 -8.32
N LEU A 195 -11.64 -23.90 -9.34
CA LEU A 195 -10.88 -24.93 -10.08
C LEU A 195 -9.80 -25.58 -9.21
N THR A 196 -9.30 -24.84 -8.22
CA THR A 196 -8.25 -25.27 -7.30
C THR A 196 -8.80 -25.35 -5.87
N PRO A 197 -8.47 -26.40 -5.10
CA PRO A 197 -8.99 -26.55 -3.75
C PRO A 197 -8.49 -25.42 -2.85
N LEU A 198 -9.39 -24.90 -2.00
CA LEU A 198 -9.00 -23.98 -0.94
C LEU A 198 -8.04 -24.67 0.04
N PRO A 199 -6.95 -24.00 0.45
CA PRO A 199 -6.11 -24.47 1.55
C PRO A 199 -6.94 -24.73 2.82
N PRO A 200 -6.70 -25.83 3.58
CA PRO A 200 -7.55 -26.20 4.72
C PRO A 200 -7.74 -25.09 5.76
N VAL A 201 -6.68 -24.35 6.08
CA VAL A 201 -6.74 -23.22 7.03
C VAL A 201 -7.64 -22.10 6.51
N LEU A 202 -7.59 -21.80 5.20
CA LEU A 202 -8.45 -20.78 4.60
C LEU A 202 -9.90 -21.25 4.51
N ALA A 203 -10.12 -22.52 4.19
CA ALA A 203 -11.46 -23.10 4.19
C ALA A 203 -12.07 -23.02 5.61
N TRP A 204 -11.31 -23.39 6.64
CA TRP A 204 -11.78 -23.29 8.01
C TRP A 204 -12.09 -21.85 8.43
N LEU A 205 -11.18 -20.89 8.19
CA LEU A 205 -11.39 -19.49 8.57
C LEU A 205 -12.55 -18.83 7.82
N LEU A 206 -12.66 -19.07 6.51
CA LEU A 206 -13.60 -18.34 5.65
C LEU A 206 -14.97 -19.02 5.54
N LEU A 207 -15.03 -20.35 5.55
CA LEU A 207 -16.29 -21.10 5.41
C LEU A 207 -16.85 -21.56 6.76
N SER A 208 -16.00 -21.98 7.70
CA SER A 208 -16.45 -22.53 8.99
C SER A 208 -16.56 -21.45 10.08
N GLU A 209 -15.53 -20.63 10.27
CA GLU A 209 -15.58 -19.51 11.23
C GLU A 209 -16.30 -18.27 10.68
N GLY A 210 -16.43 -18.16 9.35
CA GLY A 210 -17.01 -16.97 8.71
C GLY A 210 -16.23 -15.69 8.98
N ARG A 211 -14.92 -15.80 9.24
CA ARG A 211 -14.07 -14.65 9.56
C ARG A 211 -14.02 -13.67 8.38
N PRO A 212 -14.22 -12.35 8.61
CA PRO A 212 -14.06 -11.35 7.57
C PRO A 212 -12.65 -11.38 6.98
N TYR A 213 -12.53 -11.22 5.67
CA TYR A 213 -11.23 -11.23 4.99
C TYR A 213 -10.25 -10.18 5.56
N ASP A 214 -10.76 -9.01 5.98
CA ASP A 214 -9.94 -7.92 6.53
C ASP A 214 -9.30 -8.26 7.89
N ASP A 215 -9.83 -9.26 8.58
CA ASP A 215 -9.37 -9.70 9.88
C ASP A 215 -8.43 -10.91 9.79
N LEU A 216 -8.02 -11.29 8.57
CA LEU A 216 -7.04 -12.35 8.36
C LEU A 216 -5.64 -11.88 8.78
N PRO A 217 -4.90 -12.69 9.56
CA PRO A 217 -3.50 -12.42 9.85
C PRO A 217 -2.66 -12.32 8.56
N PRO A 218 -1.54 -11.56 8.55
CA PRO A 218 -0.74 -11.31 7.34
C PRO A 218 -0.28 -12.56 6.59
N GLU A 219 0.18 -13.58 7.31
CA GLU A 219 0.61 -14.84 6.72
C GLU A 219 -0.57 -15.58 6.07
N VAL A 220 -1.74 -15.56 6.72
CA VAL A 220 -2.98 -16.13 6.17
C VAL A 220 -3.45 -15.34 4.95
N ASN A 221 -3.41 -14.01 4.99
CA ASN A 221 -3.69 -13.16 3.83
C ASN A 221 -2.75 -13.49 2.66
N CYS A 222 -1.45 -13.67 2.92
CA CYS A 222 -0.52 -14.12 1.88
C CYS A 222 -0.92 -15.48 1.30
N HIS A 223 -1.30 -16.45 2.14
CA HIS A 223 -1.78 -17.75 1.65
C HIS A 223 -3.06 -17.63 0.81
N ALA A 224 -3.97 -16.71 1.15
CA ALA A 224 -5.17 -16.44 0.37
C ALA A 224 -4.82 -15.84 -1.00
N GLN A 225 -3.89 -14.88 -1.03
CA GLN A 225 -3.37 -14.29 -2.27
C GLN A 225 -2.62 -15.32 -3.12
N ARG A 226 -1.85 -16.20 -2.50
CA ARG A 226 -1.18 -17.33 -3.17
C ARG A 226 -2.21 -18.26 -3.82
N TRP A 227 -3.23 -18.67 -3.07
CA TRP A 227 -4.30 -19.50 -3.63
C TRP A 227 -4.99 -18.79 -4.80
N TRP A 228 -5.30 -17.51 -4.67
CA TRP A 228 -5.93 -16.73 -5.75
C TRP A 228 -5.05 -16.64 -7.00
N LEU A 229 -3.73 -16.52 -6.85
CA LEU A 229 -2.80 -16.57 -7.98
C LEU A 229 -2.90 -17.91 -8.71
N VAL A 230 -2.92 -19.03 -7.98
CA VAL A 230 -3.02 -20.38 -8.58
C VAL A 230 -4.37 -20.57 -9.27
N GLU A 231 -5.47 -20.14 -8.62
CA GLU A 231 -6.81 -20.16 -9.18
C GLU A 231 -6.91 -19.31 -10.46
N SER A 232 -6.38 -18.08 -10.43
CA SER A 232 -6.38 -17.17 -11.59
C SER A 232 -5.64 -17.78 -12.79
N LEU A 233 -4.49 -18.41 -12.54
CA LEU A 233 -3.73 -19.10 -13.58
C LEU A 233 -4.52 -20.30 -14.14
N ALA A 234 -5.21 -21.07 -13.29
CA ALA A 234 -6.06 -22.17 -13.72
C ALA A 234 -7.27 -21.69 -14.56
N GLN A 235 -7.76 -20.48 -14.29
CA GLN A 235 -8.81 -19.82 -15.08
C GLN A 235 -8.29 -19.19 -16.39
N GLY A 236 -6.99 -19.31 -16.70
CA GLY A 236 -6.39 -18.79 -17.93
C GLY A 236 -5.96 -17.32 -17.88
N VAL A 237 -5.93 -16.70 -16.69
CA VAL A 237 -5.41 -15.33 -16.53
C VAL A 237 -3.92 -15.30 -16.89
N ALA A 238 -3.50 -14.28 -17.65
CA ALA A 238 -2.10 -14.12 -18.05
C ALA A 238 -1.16 -14.06 -16.83
N PRO A 239 0.03 -14.71 -16.87
CA PRO A 239 0.93 -14.77 -15.73
C PRO A 239 1.32 -13.41 -15.15
N ALA A 240 1.57 -12.42 -16.01
CA ALA A 240 1.89 -11.04 -15.60
C ALA A 240 0.75 -10.37 -14.81
N THR A 241 -0.50 -10.61 -15.22
CA THR A 241 -1.68 -10.08 -14.53
C THR A 241 -1.87 -10.78 -13.17
N ALA A 242 -1.71 -12.10 -13.12
CA ALA A 242 -1.86 -12.87 -11.89
C ALA A 242 -0.80 -12.50 -10.83
N ILE A 243 0.48 -12.35 -11.23
CA ILE A 243 1.54 -11.92 -10.31
C ILE A 243 1.37 -10.46 -9.88
N ASN A 244 0.88 -9.58 -10.76
CA ASN A 244 0.56 -8.20 -10.39
C ASN A 244 -0.53 -8.15 -9.31
N ALA A 245 -1.60 -8.93 -9.47
CA ALA A 245 -2.65 -9.03 -8.45
C ALA A 245 -2.12 -9.53 -7.10
N PHE A 246 -1.24 -10.54 -7.12
CA PHE A 246 -0.57 -11.03 -5.91
C PHE A 246 0.32 -9.96 -5.24
N ARG A 247 1.08 -9.18 -6.03
CA ARG A 247 1.90 -8.07 -5.53
C ARG A 247 1.04 -7.04 -4.81
N TYR A 248 -0.02 -6.53 -5.44
CA TYR A 248 -0.92 -5.58 -4.77
C TYR A 248 -1.62 -6.19 -3.55
N GLY A 249 -2.06 -7.45 -3.62
CA GLY A 249 -2.72 -8.12 -2.50
C GLY A 249 -1.81 -8.41 -1.29
N THR A 250 -0.49 -8.36 -1.48
CA THR A 250 0.51 -8.56 -0.42
C THR A 250 1.37 -7.31 -0.14
N LEU A 251 1.03 -6.18 -0.75
CA LEU A 251 1.71 -4.91 -0.56
C LEU A 251 1.48 -4.40 0.86
N VAL A 252 2.54 -3.96 1.52
CA VAL A 252 2.45 -3.24 2.80
C VAL A 252 2.24 -1.76 2.49
N THR A 253 0.98 -1.35 2.34
CA THR A 253 0.62 0.06 2.15
C THR A 253 0.82 0.88 3.43
N ALA A 254 0.73 2.20 3.34
CA ALA A 254 0.72 3.09 4.49
C ALA A 254 -0.47 2.76 5.42
N THR A 255 -1.62 2.38 4.86
CA THR A 255 -2.79 1.92 5.60
C THR A 255 -2.50 0.64 6.39
N VAL A 256 -1.87 -0.36 5.77
CA VAL A 256 -1.46 -1.60 6.48
C VAL A 256 -0.46 -1.30 7.59
N ARG A 257 0.53 -0.43 7.32
CA ARG A 257 1.62 -0.16 8.25
C ARG A 257 1.21 0.71 9.43
N PHE A 258 0.36 1.71 9.19
CA PHE A 258 0.09 2.80 10.15
C PHE A 258 -1.38 3.08 10.39
N GLY A 259 -2.31 2.46 9.66
CA GLY A 259 -3.75 2.73 9.78
C GLY A 259 -4.22 2.63 11.23
N ARG A 260 -3.87 1.55 11.95
CA ARG A 260 -4.23 1.40 13.39
C ARG A 260 -3.67 2.48 14.32
N ALA A 261 -2.59 3.15 13.94
CA ALA A 261 -1.96 4.18 14.77
C ALA A 261 -2.61 5.56 14.59
N PHE A 262 -3.29 5.79 13.46
CA PHE A 262 -3.83 7.11 13.10
C PHE A 262 -5.34 7.10 12.84
N ASP A 263 -5.91 5.95 12.50
CA ASP A 263 -7.32 5.73 12.31
C ASP A 263 -7.86 4.94 13.52
N PRO A 264 -8.86 5.49 14.22
CA PRO A 264 -9.43 4.83 15.39
C PRO A 264 -10.07 3.48 15.01
N PRO A 265 -10.03 2.48 15.91
CA PRO A 265 -10.78 1.24 15.76
C PRO A 265 -12.27 1.48 15.48
N ALA A 266 -12.90 0.50 14.83
CA ALA A 266 -14.33 0.55 14.56
C ALA A 266 -15.12 0.69 15.88
N GLY A 267 -15.98 1.71 15.95
CA GLY A 267 -16.78 2.03 17.14
C GLY A 267 -16.19 3.05 18.11
N GLU A 268 -14.94 3.51 17.91
CA GLU A 268 -14.30 4.48 18.81
C GLU A 268 -14.39 5.94 18.33
N ALA A 269 -14.72 6.18 17.06
CA ALA A 269 -14.96 7.52 16.53
C ALA A 269 -16.07 7.50 15.46
N PRO A 270 -16.64 8.67 15.11
CA PRO A 270 -17.63 8.76 14.05
C PRO A 270 -17.02 8.29 12.73
N GLU A 271 -17.47 7.14 12.22
CA GLU A 271 -17.08 6.65 10.89
C GLU A 271 -17.69 7.51 9.77
N GLU A 272 -18.69 8.32 10.12
CA GLU A 272 -19.40 9.24 9.24
C GLU A 272 -19.43 10.63 9.88
N ARG A 273 -19.32 11.63 9.03
CA ARG A 273 -19.51 13.04 9.36
C ARG A 273 -21.00 13.31 9.59
N ALA A 274 -21.31 14.44 10.23
CA ALA A 274 -22.70 14.87 10.46
C ALA A 274 -23.53 15.04 9.17
N ASP A 275 -22.88 15.21 8.02
CA ASP A 275 -23.50 15.31 6.70
C ASP A 275 -23.69 13.94 5.99
N GLY A 276 -23.44 12.82 6.70
CA GLY A 276 -23.60 11.46 6.19
C GLY A 276 -22.47 10.99 5.26
N ARG A 277 -21.41 11.79 5.07
CA ARG A 277 -20.23 11.38 4.29
C ARG A 277 -19.23 10.63 5.18
N PRO A 278 -18.39 9.73 4.62
CA PRO A 278 -17.35 9.07 5.40
C PRO A 278 -16.42 10.08 6.06
N ALA A 279 -15.98 9.78 7.28
CA ALA A 279 -14.97 10.59 7.96
C ALA A 279 -13.65 10.61 7.17
N PHE A 280 -12.94 11.74 7.22
CA PHE A 280 -11.65 11.87 6.56
C PHE A 280 -10.60 11.05 7.34
N PRO A 281 -9.86 10.11 6.70
CA PRO A 281 -8.90 9.27 7.41
C PRO A 281 -7.84 10.08 8.16
N GLY A 282 -7.50 9.63 9.37
CA GLY A 282 -6.41 10.16 10.17
C GLY A 282 -5.06 9.95 9.49
N LEU A 283 -4.85 8.81 8.82
CA LEU A 283 -3.66 8.59 8.00
C LEU A 283 -3.54 9.63 6.87
N ALA A 284 -4.65 9.93 6.18
CA ALA A 284 -4.68 10.95 5.14
C ALA A 284 -4.35 12.33 5.71
N SER A 285 -4.88 12.66 6.90
CA SER A 285 -4.54 13.90 7.62
C SER A 285 -3.05 13.96 7.97
N ARG A 286 -2.47 12.83 8.40
CA ARG A 286 -1.07 12.76 8.83
C ARG A 286 -0.12 13.07 7.66
N TYR A 287 -0.38 12.47 6.50
CA TYR A 287 0.48 12.55 5.32
C TYR A 287 0.05 13.61 4.30
N GLY A 288 -1.06 14.31 4.53
CA GLY A 288 -1.60 15.27 3.56
C GLY A 288 -2.11 14.59 2.28
N VAL A 289 -2.58 13.34 2.38
CA VAL A 289 -3.12 12.60 1.24
C VAL A 289 -4.43 13.25 0.81
N SER A 290 -4.58 13.51 -0.48
CA SER A 290 -5.82 14.02 -1.07
C SER A 290 -6.04 13.39 -2.43
N GLY A 291 -7.22 13.59 -3.04
CA GLY A 291 -7.47 13.08 -4.38
C GLY A 291 -8.92 12.72 -4.64
N VAL A 292 -9.12 11.89 -5.65
CA VAL A 292 -10.44 11.43 -6.08
C VAL A 292 -10.46 9.91 -6.14
N THR A 293 -11.50 9.31 -5.60
CA THR A 293 -11.81 7.89 -5.80
C THR A 293 -13.13 7.75 -6.54
N LYS A 294 -13.17 6.87 -7.54
CA LYS A 294 -14.38 6.51 -8.26
C LYS A 294 -14.85 5.14 -7.76
N VAL A 295 -16.14 5.04 -7.45
CA VAL A 295 -16.75 3.81 -6.96
C VAL A 295 -17.89 3.40 -7.89
N ARG A 296 -17.82 2.17 -8.40
CA ARG A 296 -18.90 1.55 -9.16
C ARG A 296 -19.84 0.80 -8.21
N ARG A 297 -21.14 0.98 -8.40
CA ARG A 297 -22.21 0.35 -7.63
C ARG A 297 -22.91 -0.70 -8.47
N THR A 298 -23.29 -1.79 -7.83
CA THR A 298 -24.24 -2.77 -8.37
C THR A 298 -25.49 -2.76 -7.51
N PHE A 299 -26.65 -2.82 -8.16
CA PHE A 299 -27.95 -2.70 -7.50
C PHE A 299 -28.72 -4.01 -7.57
N ASP A 300 -29.58 -4.26 -6.58
CA ASP A 300 -30.59 -5.30 -6.67
C ASP A 300 -31.80 -4.87 -7.51
N ALA A 301 -32.79 -5.77 -7.64
CA ALA A 301 -34.02 -5.51 -8.38
C ALA A 301 -34.86 -4.35 -7.79
N SER A 302 -34.63 -3.96 -6.54
CA SER A 302 -35.30 -2.84 -5.87
C SER A 302 -34.57 -1.50 -6.07
N GLY A 303 -33.44 -1.49 -6.77
CA GLY A 303 -32.61 -0.31 -6.95
C GLY A 303 -31.74 0.03 -5.74
N LYS A 304 -31.61 -0.87 -4.76
CA LYS A 304 -30.74 -0.69 -3.60
C LYS A 304 -29.31 -1.11 -3.94
N PRO A 305 -28.27 -0.33 -3.59
CA PRO A 305 -26.89 -0.73 -3.79
C PRO A 305 -26.57 -1.94 -2.91
N VAL A 306 -26.15 -3.05 -3.52
CA VAL A 306 -25.77 -4.30 -2.84
C VAL A 306 -24.28 -4.57 -2.89
N ARG A 307 -23.54 -3.88 -3.79
CA ARG A 307 -22.09 -3.98 -3.87
C ARG A 307 -21.48 -2.69 -4.40
N ALA A 308 -20.25 -2.43 -3.97
CA ALA A 308 -19.42 -1.31 -4.38
C ALA A 308 -18.01 -1.82 -4.71
N THR A 309 -17.39 -1.28 -5.77
CA THR A 309 -15.97 -1.54 -6.12
C THR A 309 -15.28 -0.24 -6.49
N VAL A 310 -14.03 -0.06 -6.07
CA VAL A 310 -13.24 1.12 -6.46
C VAL A 310 -12.76 0.93 -7.89
N SER A 311 -13.25 1.77 -8.81
CA SER A 311 -12.95 1.68 -10.25
C SER A 311 -11.73 2.51 -10.64
N ALA A 312 -11.43 3.59 -9.94
CA ALA A 312 -10.26 4.43 -10.20
C ALA A 312 -9.84 5.25 -8.98
N ARG A 313 -8.57 5.65 -8.96
CA ARG A 313 -7.94 6.46 -7.93
C ARG A 313 -7.04 7.50 -8.58
N GLU A 314 -7.20 8.75 -8.19
CA GLU A 314 -6.36 9.87 -8.59
C GLU A 314 -5.88 10.53 -7.30
N ILE A 315 -4.77 10.03 -6.74
CA ILE A 315 -4.27 10.38 -5.41
C ILE A 315 -3.03 11.26 -5.50
N THR A 316 -2.93 12.22 -4.61
CA THR A 316 -1.77 13.10 -4.44
C THR A 316 -1.26 13.04 -3.00
N VAL A 317 0.06 13.09 -2.85
CA VAL A 317 0.72 13.05 -1.54
C VAL A 317 1.95 13.97 -1.57
N PRO A 318 2.09 14.90 -0.62
CA PRO A 318 3.32 15.68 -0.43
C PRO A 318 4.57 14.79 -0.39
N GLY A 319 5.65 15.23 -1.04
CA GLY A 319 6.89 14.48 -1.17
C GLY A 319 6.96 13.48 -2.32
N ILE A 320 5.84 13.19 -3.00
CA ILE A 320 5.78 12.30 -4.16
C ILE A 320 5.41 13.14 -5.38
N ARG A 321 6.42 13.56 -6.16
CA ARG A 321 6.23 14.39 -7.37
C ARG A 321 6.57 13.59 -8.62
N GLY A 322 5.70 13.65 -9.63
CA GLY A 322 5.92 12.98 -10.92
C GLY A 322 5.85 11.45 -10.87
N MET A 323 5.32 10.88 -9.79
CA MET A 323 5.16 9.43 -9.59
C MET A 323 3.79 9.13 -8.99
N ARG A 324 3.27 7.93 -9.25
CA ARG A 324 2.03 7.44 -8.65
C ARG A 324 2.27 7.08 -7.18
N PRO A 325 1.44 7.53 -6.22
CA PRO A 325 1.65 7.27 -4.80
C PRO A 325 1.10 5.89 -4.38
N ILE A 326 1.66 4.81 -4.96
CA ILE A 326 1.24 3.41 -4.77
C ILE A 326 1.05 3.05 -3.29
N ALA A 327 1.94 3.51 -2.41
CA ALA A 327 1.86 3.22 -0.98
C ALA A 327 0.60 3.76 -0.29
N PHE A 328 -0.09 4.73 -0.90
CA PHE A 328 -1.21 5.48 -0.32
C PHE A 328 -2.52 5.30 -1.09
N GLU A 329 -2.54 4.52 -2.18
CA GLU A 329 -3.73 4.43 -3.03
C GLU A 329 -4.95 3.87 -2.29
N ASP A 330 -4.74 2.96 -1.33
CA ASP A 330 -5.82 2.36 -0.55
C ASP A 330 -6.33 3.23 0.61
N THR A 331 -5.73 4.41 0.84
CA THR A 331 -6.01 5.27 2.01
C THR A 331 -7.49 5.59 2.17
N PHE A 332 -8.21 5.79 1.05
CA PHE A 332 -9.63 6.15 1.05
C PHE A 332 -10.56 4.97 0.75
N ASP A 333 -10.04 3.78 0.45
CA ASP A 333 -10.85 2.67 -0.09
C ASP A 333 -11.93 2.22 0.89
N LYS A 334 -11.61 2.08 2.19
CA LYS A 334 -12.59 1.67 3.22
C LYS A 334 -13.78 2.64 3.28
N GLY A 335 -13.51 3.95 3.38
CA GLY A 335 -14.54 4.98 3.41
C GLY A 335 -15.32 5.06 2.09
N THR A 336 -14.62 4.91 0.97
CA THR A 336 -15.20 4.90 -0.38
C THR A 336 -16.17 3.75 -0.60
N LEU A 337 -15.79 2.53 -0.19
CA LEU A 337 -16.61 1.34 -0.34
C LEU A 337 -17.85 1.40 0.56
N LYS A 338 -17.69 1.83 1.81
CA LYS A 338 -18.83 2.03 2.73
C LYS A 338 -19.79 3.09 2.19
N GLY A 339 -19.26 4.23 1.75
CA GLY A 339 -20.04 5.28 1.11
C GLY A 339 -20.72 4.84 -0.19
N GLY A 340 -20.05 4.01 -0.98
CA GLY A 340 -20.60 3.38 -2.17
C GLY A 340 -21.84 2.53 -1.89
N LEU A 341 -21.98 1.98 -0.68
CA LEU A 341 -23.16 1.22 -0.27
C LEU A 341 -24.23 2.09 0.41
N ASN A 342 -23.93 3.34 0.74
CA ASN A 342 -24.89 4.25 1.36
C ASN A 342 -25.83 4.86 0.29
N PRO A 343 -27.15 4.58 0.34
CA PRO A 343 -28.11 5.12 -0.63
C PRO A 343 -28.23 6.65 -0.60
N ALA A 344 -27.94 7.30 0.53
CA ALA A 344 -27.99 8.75 0.64
C ALA A 344 -26.87 9.44 -0.16
N MET A 345 -25.76 8.74 -0.40
CA MET A 345 -24.60 9.30 -1.09
C MET A 345 -24.86 9.39 -2.60
N GLY A 346 -24.96 10.63 -3.10
CA GLY A 346 -25.25 10.92 -4.51
C GLY A 346 -26.73 10.85 -4.87
N ALA A 347 -27.62 10.78 -3.86
CA ALA A 347 -29.06 10.82 -4.08
C ALA A 347 -29.52 12.22 -4.47
N VAL A 348 -30.32 12.29 -5.53
CA VAL A 348 -31.12 13.48 -5.89
C VAL A 348 -32.57 13.04 -5.91
N THR A 349 -33.45 13.76 -5.22
CA THR A 349 -34.86 13.40 -5.12
C THR A 349 -35.48 13.23 -6.50
N GLY A 350 -36.13 12.09 -6.75
CA GLY A 350 -36.74 11.76 -8.03
C GLY A 350 -35.79 11.21 -9.11
N VAL A 351 -34.50 11.05 -8.80
CA VAL A 351 -33.50 10.52 -9.73
C VAL A 351 -32.96 9.18 -9.24
N PRO A 352 -32.90 8.13 -10.10
CA PRO A 352 -32.25 6.88 -9.75
C PRO A 352 -30.79 7.08 -9.33
N LEU A 353 -30.31 6.28 -8.38
CA LEU A 353 -28.92 6.38 -7.92
C LEU A 353 -27.95 6.09 -9.08
N PRO A 354 -26.89 6.91 -9.24
CA PRO A 354 -25.95 6.70 -10.32
C PRO A 354 -25.12 5.43 -10.09
N PRO A 355 -24.79 4.68 -11.17
CA PRO A 355 -23.98 3.46 -11.09
C PRO A 355 -22.51 3.72 -10.80
N GLU A 356 -22.05 4.96 -10.97
CA GLU A 356 -20.72 5.38 -10.55
C GLU A 356 -20.83 6.68 -9.74
N VAL A 357 -20.12 6.73 -8.62
CA VAL A 357 -20.01 7.92 -7.77
C VAL A 357 -18.54 8.34 -7.69
N LYS A 358 -18.31 9.65 -7.75
CA LYS A 358 -17.00 10.25 -7.54
C LYS A 358 -16.96 10.85 -6.14
N LEU A 359 -15.96 10.46 -5.36
CA LEU A 359 -15.68 10.99 -4.03
C LEU A 359 -14.41 11.82 -4.11
N VAL A 360 -14.54 13.10 -3.78
CA VAL A 360 -13.42 14.05 -3.72
C VAL A 360 -12.96 14.16 -2.27
N TRP A 361 -11.70 13.83 -2.04
CA TRP A 361 -11.04 13.84 -0.74
C TRP A 361 -10.07 15.02 -0.69
N GLY A 362 -10.37 15.95 0.21
CA GLY A 362 -9.47 17.03 0.54
C GLY A 362 -9.75 17.47 1.96
N LYS A 363 -8.68 17.70 2.72
CA LYS A 363 -8.78 18.52 3.91
C LYS A 363 -8.52 19.94 3.44
N THR A 364 -9.51 20.85 3.56
CA THR A 364 -9.14 22.27 3.66
C THR A 364 -8.17 22.33 4.82
N TYR A 365 -6.90 22.65 4.53
CA TYR A 365 -5.84 22.68 5.52
C TYR A 365 -6.10 23.89 6.43
N GLU A 366 -7.03 23.77 7.37
CA GLU A 366 -7.13 24.71 8.48
C GLU A 366 -6.05 24.29 9.49
N PRO A 367 -5.02 25.13 9.72
CA PRO A 367 -4.06 24.84 10.77
C PRO A 367 -4.81 24.74 12.11
N GLU A 368 -4.52 23.68 12.87
CA GLU A 368 -5.05 23.47 14.21
C GLU A 368 -4.93 24.77 15.02
N GLY A 369 -6.07 25.35 15.40
CA GLY A 369 -6.12 26.58 16.21
C GLY A 369 -7.01 27.71 15.68
N THR A 370 -7.63 27.59 14.49
CA THR A 370 -8.59 28.60 14.02
C THR A 370 -10.02 28.13 14.29
N PRO A 371 -10.87 28.89 15.01
CA PRO A 371 -12.26 28.49 15.21
C PRO A 371 -12.97 28.42 13.86
N ALA A 372 -13.72 27.33 13.66
CA ALA A 372 -14.46 27.05 12.44
C ALA A 372 -15.23 28.28 11.96
N LYS A 373 -14.82 28.85 10.82
CA LYS A 373 -15.71 29.77 10.09
C LYS A 373 -16.80 28.92 9.47
N ALA A 374 -18.03 29.18 9.89
CA ALA A 374 -19.23 28.55 9.38
C ALA A 374 -19.22 28.54 7.85
N ALA A 375 -19.16 27.33 7.26
CA ALA A 375 -19.35 27.14 5.84
C ALA A 375 -20.84 27.38 5.52
N GLY A 376 -21.15 28.60 5.13
CA GLY A 376 -22.42 29.00 4.60
C GLY A 376 -22.19 29.99 3.47
N GLU A 377 -21.81 29.48 2.30
CA GLU A 377 -22.00 30.19 1.03
C GLU A 377 -22.12 29.16 -0.09
N ALA A 378 -23.36 28.99 -0.53
CA ALA A 378 -23.72 28.24 -1.72
C ALA A 378 -23.36 29.10 -2.95
N SER A 379 -22.55 28.58 -3.86
CA SER A 379 -22.43 29.14 -5.21
C SER A 379 -23.56 28.56 -6.08
N GLN A 380 -24.38 29.47 -6.60
CA GLN A 380 -25.35 29.24 -7.68
C GLN A 380 -24.67 28.82 -8.99
#